data_AF-A0A124IGQ5-F1
#
_entry.id   AF-A0A124IGQ5-F1
#
_cell.length_a   1.000
_cell.length_b   1.000
_cell.length_c   1.000
_cell.angle_alpha   90.00
_cell.angle_beta   90.00
_cell.angle_gamma   90.00
#
_symmetry.space_group_name_H-M   'P 1'
#
loop_
_entity.id
_entity.type
_entity.pdbx_description
1 polymer ?
#
loop_
_entity_poly.entity_id
_entity_poly.type
_entity_poly.pdbx_seq_one_letter_code
_entity_poly.pdbx_strand_id
1 'polypeptide(L)'
;MSFAAAFRSRFLDVLASIYIYNEHRGYTSLDRVLEAVRARCPGDSRFIAAVEKHRADEEKHYRMFRRWFELRGEMPLKVDRTCGHIDHFIQSVFGCPIEELDTGEIVTNGDEFEKLCRVIMITEQRGMRQVEVLLKNRHVLSDRAMTAIFKVVEKDEPSHWMPYDAWLRANGRRPKPRWREKWTDYWIHKSLMLAKLPTLFLDRQATRLVTWPDEDSRVYAT
;
A
#
# COMPACT_ATOMS: atom_id res chain seq x y z
N MET A 1 20.91 22.49 -14.63
CA MET A 1 20.74 21.41 -13.62
C MET A 1 21.76 20.32 -13.93
N SER A 2 22.47 19.76 -12.94
CA SER A 2 23.37 18.61 -13.19
C SER A 2 22.57 17.34 -13.44
N PHE A 3 23.16 16.37 -14.16
CA PHE A 3 22.54 15.06 -14.39
C PHE A 3 22.12 14.37 -13.08
N ALA A 4 22.97 14.45 -12.05
CA ALA A 4 22.68 13.90 -10.73
C ALA A 4 21.48 14.58 -10.04
N ALA A 5 21.32 15.90 -10.19
CA ALA A 5 20.19 16.64 -9.65
C ALA A 5 18.88 16.29 -10.38
N ALA A 6 18.92 16.18 -11.71
CA ALA A 6 17.78 15.78 -12.53
C ALA A 6 17.33 14.33 -12.22
N PHE A 7 18.29 13.41 -12.11
CA PHE A 7 18.03 12.02 -11.70
C PHE A 7 17.34 11.96 -10.34
N ARG A 8 17.88 12.67 -9.34
CA ARG A 8 17.30 12.72 -7.99
C ARG A 8 15.87 13.27 -8.01
N SER A 9 15.65 14.38 -8.71
CA SER A 9 14.32 14.98 -8.79
C SER A 9 13.32 14.01 -9.41
N ARG A 10 13.70 13.33 -10.50
CA ARG A 10 12.85 12.32 -11.14
C ARG A 10 12.60 11.12 -10.24
N PHE A 11 13.62 10.66 -9.54
CA PHE A 11 13.50 9.53 -8.62
C PHE A 11 12.48 9.82 -7.51
N LEU A 12 12.57 10.99 -6.87
CA LEU A 12 11.65 11.38 -5.80
C LEU A 12 10.22 11.60 -6.32
N ASP A 13 10.07 12.20 -7.51
CA ASP A 13 8.77 12.42 -8.15
C ASP A 13 8.05 11.09 -8.45
N VAL A 14 8.76 10.12 -9.05
CA VAL A 14 8.22 8.77 -9.30
C VAL A 14 7.88 8.04 -8.00
N LEU A 15 8.82 8.04 -7.05
CA LEU A 15 8.63 7.38 -5.76
C LEU A 15 7.40 7.92 -5.03
N ALA A 16 7.32 9.25 -4.88
CA ALA A 16 6.20 9.89 -4.20
C ALA A 16 4.87 9.66 -4.92
N SER A 17 4.86 9.64 -6.26
CA SER A 17 3.63 9.37 -7.04
C SER A 17 3.10 7.95 -6.80
N ILE A 18 4.00 6.97 -6.68
CA ILE A 18 3.62 5.59 -6.35
C ILE A 18 3.11 5.48 -4.92
N TYR A 19 3.73 6.18 -3.98
CA TYR A 19 3.24 6.22 -2.60
C TYR A 19 1.86 6.90 -2.51
N ILE A 20 1.62 8.01 -3.21
CA ILE A 20 0.27 8.61 -3.31
C ILE A 20 -0.77 7.57 -3.74
N TYR A 21 -0.46 6.75 -4.75
CA TYR A 21 -1.34 5.68 -5.18
C TYR A 21 -1.50 4.60 -4.10
N ASN A 22 -0.40 4.06 -3.59
CA ASN A 22 -0.41 2.94 -2.64
C ASN A 22 -1.13 3.29 -1.34
N GLU A 23 -0.81 4.44 -0.73
CA GLU A 23 -1.45 4.88 0.53
C GLU A 23 -2.96 5.13 0.31
N HIS A 24 -3.32 5.77 -0.82
CA HIS A 24 -4.73 5.96 -1.18
C HIS A 24 -5.47 4.64 -1.32
N ARG A 25 -4.86 3.69 -2.02
CA ARG A 25 -5.42 2.34 -2.17
C ARG A 25 -5.46 1.60 -0.85
N GLY A 26 -4.46 1.74 0.01
CA GLY A 26 -4.39 1.13 1.34
C GLY A 26 -5.59 1.52 2.19
N TYR A 27 -5.77 2.82 2.46
CA TYR A 27 -6.87 3.25 3.34
C TYR A 27 -8.26 3.00 2.76
N THR A 28 -8.46 3.17 1.44
CA THR A 28 -9.77 2.91 0.80
C THR A 28 -10.09 1.41 0.74
N SER A 29 -9.07 0.57 0.56
CA SER A 29 -9.20 -0.88 0.63
C SER A 29 -9.57 -1.36 2.03
N LEU A 30 -8.97 -0.73 3.05
CA LEU A 30 -9.22 -1.07 4.45
C LEU A 30 -10.65 -0.75 4.89
N ASP A 31 -11.37 0.14 4.22
CA ASP A 31 -12.80 0.36 4.50
C ASP A 31 -13.60 -0.94 4.26
N ARG A 32 -13.31 -1.70 3.20
CA ARG A 32 -13.92 -3.02 2.92
C ARG A 32 -13.46 -4.10 3.89
N VAL A 33 -12.19 -4.06 4.28
CA VAL A 33 -11.66 -4.97 5.30
C VAL A 33 -12.36 -4.72 6.65
N LEU A 34 -12.59 -3.46 7.02
CA LEU A 34 -13.29 -3.09 8.25
C LEU A 34 -14.74 -3.59 8.28
N GLU A 35 -15.44 -3.53 7.14
CA GLU A 35 -16.77 -4.14 7.00
C GLU A 35 -16.71 -5.65 7.34
N ALA A 36 -15.78 -6.38 6.72
CA ALA A 36 -15.61 -7.81 6.97
C ALA A 36 -15.17 -8.14 8.41
N VAL A 37 -14.24 -7.36 8.97
CA VAL A 37 -13.72 -7.57 10.34
C VAL A 37 -14.82 -7.34 11.38
N ARG A 38 -15.59 -6.26 11.27
CA ARG A 38 -16.70 -5.95 12.20
C ARG A 38 -17.79 -7.01 12.15
N ALA A 39 -18.10 -7.52 10.96
CA ALA A 39 -19.11 -8.57 10.79
C ALA A 39 -18.63 -9.94 11.29
N ARG A 40 -17.35 -10.31 11.05
CA ARG A 40 -16.78 -11.61 11.48
C ARG A 40 -16.47 -11.66 12.96
N CYS A 41 -15.98 -10.55 13.52
CA CYS A 41 -15.42 -10.47 14.86
C CYS A 41 -16.09 -9.37 15.70
N PRO A 42 -17.43 -9.32 15.81
CA PRO A 42 -18.13 -8.19 16.44
C PRO A 42 -17.76 -7.96 17.91
N GLY A 43 -17.31 -9.00 18.62
CA GLY A 43 -16.85 -8.92 20.00
C GLY A 43 -15.36 -8.60 20.18
N ASP A 44 -14.56 -8.60 19.11
CA ASP A 44 -13.12 -8.36 19.18
C ASP A 44 -12.82 -6.86 18.97
N SER A 45 -13.18 -6.06 19.98
CA SER A 45 -12.99 -4.61 19.95
C SER A 45 -11.53 -4.20 19.78
N ARG A 46 -10.58 -5.04 20.24
CA ARG A 46 -9.15 -4.78 20.09
C ARG A 46 -8.71 -4.94 18.65
N PHE A 47 -9.12 -6.03 17.98
CA PHE A 47 -8.78 -6.23 16.58
C PHE A 47 -9.44 -5.17 15.69
N ILE A 48 -10.72 -4.85 15.92
CA ILE A 48 -11.42 -3.78 15.19
C ILE A 48 -10.68 -2.44 15.34
N ALA A 49 -10.37 -2.03 16.58
CA ALA A 49 -9.67 -0.76 16.82
C ALA A 49 -8.26 -0.73 16.19
N ALA A 50 -7.57 -1.87 16.13
CA ALA A 50 -6.27 -1.96 15.49
C ALA A 50 -6.36 -1.79 13.97
N VAL A 51 -7.38 -2.36 13.32
CA VAL A 51 -7.63 -2.18 11.88
C VAL A 51 -8.10 -0.76 11.57
N GLU A 52 -8.91 -0.14 12.44
CA GLU A 52 -9.30 1.28 12.32
C GLU A 52 -8.08 2.20 12.42
N LYS A 53 -7.18 1.93 13.38
CA LYS A 53 -5.90 2.64 13.48
C LYS A 53 -5.06 2.47 12.23
N HIS A 54 -4.92 1.25 11.72
CA HIS A 54 -4.19 0.97 10.47
C HIS A 54 -4.74 1.84 9.33
N ARG A 55 -6.06 1.83 9.10
CA ARG A 55 -6.71 2.66 8.08
C ARG A 55 -6.51 4.16 8.28
N ALA A 56 -6.49 4.63 9.52
CA ALA A 56 -6.23 6.04 9.82
C ALA A 56 -4.76 6.43 9.57
N ASP A 57 -3.82 5.53 9.83
CA ASP A 57 -2.40 5.75 9.56
C ASP A 57 -2.11 5.81 8.05
N GLU A 58 -2.69 4.91 7.25
CA GLU A 58 -2.60 4.95 5.78
C GLU A 58 -3.12 6.29 5.20
N GLU A 59 -4.26 6.79 5.70
CA GLU A 59 -4.77 8.10 5.28
C GLU A 59 -3.82 9.23 5.70
N LYS A 60 -3.25 9.16 6.91
CA LYS A 60 -2.26 10.12 7.39
C LYS A 60 -1.03 10.11 6.48
N HIS A 61 -0.51 8.94 6.11
CA HIS A 61 0.63 8.79 5.21
C HIS A 61 0.32 9.37 3.82
N TYR A 62 -0.85 9.05 3.25
CA TYR A 62 -1.35 9.68 2.02
C TYR A 62 -1.30 11.22 2.10
N ARG A 63 -1.86 11.81 3.17
CA ARG A 63 -1.88 13.26 3.37
C ARG A 63 -0.48 13.85 3.48
N MET A 64 0.46 13.13 4.08
CA MET A 64 1.86 13.55 4.17
C MET A 64 2.55 13.59 2.79
N PHE A 65 2.33 12.59 1.94
CA PHE A 65 2.83 12.61 0.57
C PHE A 65 2.12 13.67 -0.29
N ARG A 66 0.81 13.86 -0.12
CA ARG A 66 0.06 14.94 -0.79
C ARG A 66 0.66 16.29 -0.46
N ARG A 67 0.95 16.53 0.84
CA ARG A 67 1.58 17.76 1.29
C ARG A 67 2.97 17.98 0.69
N TRP A 68 3.75 16.92 0.48
CA TRP A 68 5.05 17.02 -0.18
C TRP A 68 4.94 17.55 -1.62
N PHE A 69 3.92 17.13 -2.36
CA PHE A 69 3.62 17.63 -3.70
C PHE A 69 3.06 19.06 -3.70
N GLU A 70 2.12 19.36 -2.80
CA GLU A 70 1.54 20.71 -2.66
C GLU A 70 2.61 21.78 -2.40
N LEU A 71 3.59 21.49 -1.54
CA LEU A 71 4.70 22.41 -1.26
C LEU A 71 5.58 22.71 -2.49
N ARG A 72 5.51 21.85 -3.51
CA ARG A 72 6.23 21.99 -4.78
C ARG A 72 5.36 22.61 -5.87
N GLY A 73 4.05 22.78 -5.65
CA GLY A 73 3.11 23.24 -6.65
C GLY A 73 2.94 22.27 -7.83
N GLU A 74 3.17 20.97 -7.60
CA GLU A 74 3.09 19.92 -8.63
C GLU A 74 2.03 18.89 -8.24
N MET A 75 1.34 18.31 -9.24
CA MET A 75 0.52 17.11 -9.05
C MET A 75 1.37 15.85 -9.24
N PRO A 76 1.07 14.73 -8.57
CA PRO A 76 1.77 13.47 -8.78
C PRO A 76 1.63 12.98 -10.24
N LEU A 77 2.58 12.16 -10.68
CA LEU A 77 2.47 11.42 -11.94
C LEU A 77 1.25 10.49 -11.86
N LYS A 78 0.52 10.36 -12.97
CA LYS A 78 -0.55 9.38 -13.11
C LYS A 78 0.09 8.00 -13.17
N VAL A 79 -0.15 7.22 -12.13
CA VAL A 79 0.19 5.79 -12.08
C VAL A 79 -1.08 4.96 -12.15
N ASP A 80 -0.96 3.68 -12.48
CA ASP A 80 -2.08 2.77 -12.62
C ASP A 80 -2.02 1.63 -11.58
N ARG A 81 -3.01 0.73 -11.62
CA ARG A 81 -3.11 -0.43 -10.72
C ARG A 81 -1.88 -1.33 -10.77
N THR A 82 -1.06 -1.23 -11.81
CA THR A 82 0.18 -1.99 -11.93
C THR A 82 1.29 -1.56 -10.98
N CYS A 83 1.10 -0.42 -10.31
CA CYS A 83 1.94 0.02 -9.21
C CYS A 83 1.42 -0.44 -7.82
N GLY A 84 0.17 -0.91 -7.74
CA GLY A 84 -0.50 -1.31 -6.51
C GLY A 84 -0.20 -2.74 -6.08
N HIS A 85 0.54 -2.92 -4.99
CA HIS A 85 0.82 -4.27 -4.49
C HIS A 85 -0.47 -4.96 -4.03
N ILE A 86 -1.26 -4.30 -3.17
CA ILE A 86 -2.48 -4.89 -2.58
C ILE A 86 -3.49 -5.30 -3.66
N ASP A 87 -3.70 -4.46 -4.68
CA ASP A 87 -4.59 -4.73 -5.81
C ASP A 87 -4.21 -6.01 -6.55
N HIS A 88 -2.93 -6.12 -6.94
CA HIS A 88 -2.44 -7.30 -7.64
C HIS A 88 -2.46 -8.56 -6.77
N PHE A 89 -2.18 -8.41 -5.47
CA PHE A 89 -2.17 -9.54 -4.55
C PHE A 89 -3.59 -10.09 -4.38
N ILE A 90 -4.55 -9.21 -4.10
CA ILE A 90 -5.95 -9.58 -3.93
C ILE A 90 -6.49 -10.21 -5.21
N GLN A 91 -6.28 -9.56 -6.37
CA GLN A 91 -6.72 -10.12 -7.65
C GLN A 91 -6.10 -11.49 -7.94
N SER A 92 -4.82 -11.70 -7.62
CA SER A 92 -4.15 -12.98 -7.85
C SER A 92 -4.61 -14.08 -6.89
N VAL A 93 -5.03 -13.73 -5.68
CA VAL A 93 -5.38 -14.69 -4.61
C VAL A 93 -6.87 -15.00 -4.57
N PHE A 94 -7.72 -14.01 -4.82
CA PHE A 94 -9.18 -14.10 -4.78
C PHE A 94 -9.80 -14.17 -6.18
N GLY A 95 -9.08 -13.80 -7.24
CA GLY A 95 -9.57 -13.83 -8.62
C GLY A 95 -10.42 -12.61 -9.01
N CYS A 96 -10.70 -11.69 -8.08
CA CYS A 96 -11.41 -10.44 -8.34
C CYS A 96 -10.69 -9.23 -7.69
N PRO A 97 -10.97 -8.00 -8.15
CA PRO A 97 -10.55 -6.77 -7.48
C PRO A 97 -11.06 -6.68 -6.04
N ILE A 98 -10.40 -5.88 -5.21
CA ILE A 98 -10.83 -5.70 -3.81
C ILE A 98 -12.25 -5.12 -3.69
N GLU A 99 -12.64 -4.26 -4.64
CA GLU A 99 -13.98 -3.68 -4.72
C GLU A 99 -15.08 -4.74 -4.93
N GLU A 100 -14.70 -5.88 -5.50
CA GLU A 100 -15.59 -6.99 -5.86
C GLU A 100 -15.47 -8.17 -4.89
N LEU A 101 -14.74 -8.02 -3.77
CA LEU A 101 -14.72 -9.06 -2.75
C LEU A 101 -16.10 -9.19 -2.12
N ASP A 102 -16.65 -10.40 -2.15
CA ASP A 102 -17.87 -10.74 -1.42
C ASP A 102 -17.58 -10.77 0.08
N THR A 103 -17.83 -9.64 0.75
CA THR A 103 -17.63 -9.52 2.19
C THR A 103 -18.56 -10.46 2.96
N GLY A 104 -19.71 -10.86 2.42
CA GLY A 104 -20.61 -11.83 3.01
C GLY A 104 -20.03 -13.25 3.00
N GLU A 105 -19.45 -13.67 1.87
CA GLU A 105 -18.74 -14.95 1.76
C GLU A 105 -17.52 -14.97 2.67
N ILE A 106 -16.70 -13.91 2.64
CA ILE A 106 -15.50 -13.79 3.48
C ILE A 106 -15.86 -13.87 4.98
N VAL A 107 -16.95 -13.23 5.40
CA VAL A 107 -17.41 -13.26 6.79
C VAL A 107 -17.93 -14.63 7.21
N THR A 108 -18.62 -15.34 6.31
CA THR A 108 -19.23 -16.64 6.63
C THR A 108 -18.22 -17.79 6.52
N ASN A 109 -17.21 -17.66 5.66
CA ASN A 109 -16.16 -18.65 5.46
C ASN A 109 -14.85 -18.27 6.19
N GLY A 110 -14.59 -18.96 7.32
CA GLY A 110 -13.39 -18.72 8.13
C GLY A 110 -12.06 -18.89 7.38
N ASP A 111 -12.01 -19.72 6.33
CA ASP A 111 -10.79 -19.92 5.53
C ASP A 111 -10.53 -18.76 4.56
N GLU A 112 -11.58 -18.13 4.03
CA GLU A 112 -11.48 -16.92 3.21
C GLU A 112 -11.09 -15.71 4.07
N PHE A 113 -11.66 -15.57 5.27
CA PHE A 113 -11.23 -14.55 6.23
C PHE A 113 -9.76 -14.73 6.64
N GLU A 114 -9.34 -15.97 6.90
CA GLU A 114 -7.93 -16.31 7.18
C GLU A 114 -7.03 -15.90 6.00
N LYS A 115 -7.48 -16.16 4.77
CA LYS A 115 -6.76 -15.78 3.55
C LYS A 115 -6.63 -14.26 3.43
N LEU A 116 -7.70 -13.51 3.70
CA LEU A 116 -7.69 -12.05 3.69
C LEU A 116 -6.69 -11.49 4.70
N CYS A 117 -6.74 -11.95 5.96
CA CYS A 117 -5.82 -11.54 7.01
C CYS A 117 -4.36 -11.80 6.63
N ARG A 118 -4.06 -12.96 6.01
CA ARG A 118 -2.70 -13.26 5.54
C ARG A 118 -2.26 -12.34 4.42
N VAL A 119 -3.12 -12.08 3.42
CA VAL A 119 -2.76 -11.22 2.28
C VAL A 119 -2.40 -9.81 2.76
N ILE A 120 -3.20 -9.24 3.65
CA ILE A 120 -2.91 -7.92 4.23
C ILE A 120 -1.59 -7.96 5.00
N MET A 121 -1.44 -8.90 5.94
CA MET A 121 -0.21 -9.07 6.72
C MET A 121 1.05 -9.21 5.85
N ILE A 122 0.99 -9.95 4.73
CA ILE A 122 2.12 -10.09 3.81
C ILE A 122 2.45 -8.77 3.11
N THR A 123 1.41 -8.07 2.66
CA THR A 123 1.54 -6.80 1.93
C THR A 123 2.17 -5.73 2.84
N GLU A 124 1.72 -5.63 4.08
CA GLU A 124 2.28 -4.71 5.07
C GLU A 124 3.71 -5.10 5.47
N GLN A 125 4.00 -6.38 5.72
CA GLN A 125 5.39 -6.81 5.98
C GLN A 125 6.33 -6.51 4.80
N ARG A 126 5.80 -6.50 3.58
CA ARG A 126 6.54 -6.15 2.38
C ARG A 126 6.77 -4.64 2.30
N GLY A 127 5.77 -3.82 2.60
CA GLY A 127 5.81 -2.36 2.74
C GLY A 127 6.91 -1.92 3.71
N MET A 128 6.86 -2.42 4.94
CA MET A 128 7.87 -2.19 5.98
C MET A 128 9.30 -2.44 5.47
N ARG A 129 9.56 -3.59 4.84
CA ARG A 129 10.88 -3.91 4.28
C ARG A 129 11.28 -2.98 3.14
N GLN A 130 10.33 -2.49 2.35
CA GLN A 130 10.59 -1.51 1.29
C GLN A 130 11.05 -0.18 1.92
N VAL A 131 10.35 0.27 2.96
CA VAL A 131 10.68 1.50 3.70
C VAL A 131 12.07 1.42 4.34
N GLU A 132 12.44 0.30 4.95
CA GLU A 132 13.78 0.08 5.50
C GLU A 132 14.90 0.24 4.45
N VAL A 133 14.63 -0.15 3.20
CA VAL A 133 15.57 0.03 2.07
C VAL A 133 15.59 1.49 1.62
N LEU A 134 14.43 2.14 1.53
CA LEU A 134 14.32 3.54 1.14
C LEU A 134 15.03 4.47 2.14
N LEU A 135 14.96 4.18 3.43
CA LEU A 135 15.67 4.91 4.48
C LEU A 135 17.20 4.74 4.44
N LYS A 136 17.72 3.83 3.62
CA LYS A 136 19.16 3.71 3.32
C LYS A 136 19.55 4.37 1.99
N ASN A 137 18.57 4.83 1.20
CA ASN A 137 18.80 5.40 -0.11
C ASN A 137 19.25 6.87 -0.02
N ARG A 138 20.42 7.18 -0.60
CA ARG A 138 20.99 8.54 -0.59
C ARG A 138 20.08 9.62 -1.19
N HIS A 139 19.22 9.28 -2.15
CA HIS A 139 18.32 10.23 -2.78
C HIS A 139 17.17 10.59 -1.84
N VAL A 140 16.60 9.61 -1.14
CA VAL A 140 15.62 9.82 -0.08
C VAL A 140 16.24 10.66 1.05
N LEU A 141 17.39 10.23 1.56
CA LEU A 141 18.11 10.90 2.65
C LEU A 141 18.50 12.35 2.34
N SER A 142 18.65 12.70 1.07
CA SER A 142 18.95 14.07 0.64
C SER A 142 17.74 15.02 0.65
N ASP A 143 16.52 14.50 0.80
CA ASP A 143 15.29 15.28 0.95
C ASP A 143 14.75 15.13 2.38
N ARG A 144 14.79 16.22 3.15
CA ARG A 144 14.42 16.19 4.59
C ARG A 144 12.95 15.87 4.80
N ALA A 145 12.06 16.37 3.93
CA ALA A 145 10.64 16.12 4.05
C ALA A 145 10.33 14.65 3.73
N MET A 146 10.86 14.13 2.62
CA MET A 146 10.70 12.73 2.24
C MET A 146 11.26 11.78 3.30
N THR A 147 12.45 12.08 3.84
CA THR A 147 13.04 11.30 4.93
C THR A 147 12.16 11.30 6.19
N ALA A 148 11.57 12.45 6.54
CA ALA A 148 10.68 12.54 7.68
C ALA A 148 9.40 11.72 7.47
N ILE A 149 8.84 11.74 6.26
CA ILE A 149 7.67 10.92 5.90
C ILE A 149 7.99 9.45 6.10
N PHE A 150 9.05 8.93 5.48
CA PHE A 150 9.39 7.52 5.59
C PHE A 150 9.72 7.06 7.02
N LYS A 151 10.25 7.93 7.89
CA LYS A 151 10.45 7.59 9.31
C LYS A 151 9.14 7.45 10.08
N VAL A 152 8.12 8.23 9.72
CA VAL A 152 6.79 8.06 10.31
C VAL A 152 6.17 6.75 9.82
N VAL A 153 6.24 6.49 8.51
CA VAL A 153 5.77 5.23 7.92
C VAL A 153 6.45 4.03 8.59
N GLU A 154 7.79 3.99 8.64
CA GLU A 154 8.57 2.92 9.29
C GLU A 154 8.12 2.64 10.73
N LYS A 155 7.80 3.70 11.48
CA LYS A 155 7.35 3.57 12.87
C LYS A 155 5.95 2.98 12.99
N ASP A 156 5.07 3.27 12.05
CA ASP A 156 3.66 2.86 12.08
C ASP A 156 3.46 1.44 11.53
N GLU A 157 4.26 1.04 10.55
CA GLU A 157 4.21 -0.25 9.82
C GLU A 157 4.11 -1.52 10.69
N PRO A 158 4.84 -1.67 11.83
CA PRO A 158 4.63 -2.80 12.73
C PRO A 158 3.18 -2.95 13.20
N SER A 159 2.50 -1.83 13.46
CA SER A 159 1.12 -1.83 13.92
C SER A 159 0.11 -2.13 12.81
N HIS A 160 0.54 -2.17 11.55
CA HIS A 160 -0.29 -2.50 10.40
C HIS A 160 -0.42 -4.00 10.18
N TRP A 161 0.67 -4.77 10.31
CA TRP A 161 0.62 -6.22 10.08
C TRP A 161 0.40 -7.07 11.35
N MET A 162 0.87 -6.60 12.52
CA MET A 162 0.81 -7.37 13.78
C MET A 162 -0.62 -7.75 14.21
N PRO A 163 -1.66 -6.91 14.03
CA PRO A 163 -3.02 -7.28 14.42
C PRO A 163 -3.53 -8.53 13.68
N TYR A 164 -3.21 -8.65 12.39
CA TYR A 164 -3.59 -9.81 11.58
C TYR A 164 -2.81 -11.07 11.97
N ASP A 165 -1.49 -10.96 12.24
CA ASP A 165 -0.70 -12.09 12.78
C ASP A 165 -1.25 -12.57 14.12
N ALA A 166 -1.56 -11.63 15.03
CA ALA A 166 -2.13 -11.93 16.34
C ALA A 166 -3.50 -12.61 16.22
N TRP A 167 -4.38 -12.09 15.37
CA TRP A 167 -5.69 -12.70 15.11
C TRP A 167 -5.56 -14.12 14.55
N LEU A 168 -4.68 -14.32 13.57
CA LEU A 168 -4.43 -15.64 12.97
C LEU A 168 -3.98 -16.64 14.05
N ARG A 169 -3.03 -16.27 14.91
CA ARG A 169 -2.55 -17.13 15.99
C ARG A 169 -3.62 -17.44 17.03
N ALA A 170 -4.36 -16.43 17.46
CA ALA A 170 -5.41 -16.56 18.46
C ALA A 170 -6.54 -17.51 18.01
N ASN A 171 -6.78 -17.57 16.69
CA ASN A 171 -7.81 -18.42 16.10
C ASN A 171 -7.27 -19.77 15.58
N GLY A 172 -6.07 -20.18 16.00
CA GLY A 172 -5.45 -21.45 15.59
C GLY A 172 -5.11 -21.52 14.10
N ARG A 173 -5.09 -20.38 13.41
CA ARG A 173 -4.79 -20.26 11.98
C ARG A 173 -3.31 -20.06 11.75
N ARG A 174 -2.86 -20.32 10.51
CA ARG A 174 -1.44 -20.24 10.15
C ARG A 174 -1.04 -18.79 9.80
N PRO A 175 -0.17 -18.13 10.57
CA PRO A 175 0.31 -16.77 10.29
C PRO A 175 1.44 -16.72 9.25
N LYS A 176 1.73 -17.85 8.59
CA LYS A 176 2.82 -17.94 7.61
C LYS A 176 2.24 -17.96 6.20
N PRO A 177 2.87 -17.25 5.25
CA PRO A 177 2.44 -17.28 3.85
C PRO A 177 2.47 -18.70 3.30
N ARG A 178 1.45 -19.06 2.52
CA ARG A 178 1.42 -20.26 1.69
C ARG A 178 2.40 -20.11 0.51
N TRP A 179 2.82 -21.22 -0.07
CA TRP A 179 3.75 -21.19 -1.22
C TRP A 179 3.23 -20.36 -2.39
N ARG A 180 1.93 -20.47 -2.70
CA ARG A 180 1.30 -19.65 -3.74
C ARG A 180 1.37 -18.16 -3.39
N GLU A 181 1.00 -17.77 -2.17
CA GLU A 181 1.06 -16.37 -1.70
C GLU A 181 2.49 -15.80 -1.76
N LYS A 182 3.51 -16.60 -1.41
CA LYS A 182 4.93 -16.19 -1.55
C LYS A 182 5.34 -15.96 -3.01
N TRP A 183 4.92 -16.84 -3.91
CA TRP A 183 5.21 -16.69 -5.33
C TRP A 183 4.49 -15.49 -5.91
N THR A 184 3.24 -15.26 -5.52
CA THR A 184 2.46 -14.07 -5.89
C THR A 184 3.18 -12.79 -5.44
N ASP A 185 3.52 -12.65 -4.16
CA ASP A 185 4.32 -11.52 -3.62
C ASP A 185 5.61 -11.31 -4.44
N TYR A 186 6.35 -12.39 -4.68
CA TYR A 186 7.61 -12.34 -5.44
C TYR A 186 7.39 -11.80 -6.87
N TRP A 187 6.40 -12.31 -7.59
CA TRP A 187 6.12 -11.89 -8.97
C TRP A 187 5.63 -10.45 -9.05
N ILE A 188 4.74 -10.03 -8.15
CA ILE A 188 4.26 -8.65 -8.07
C ILE A 188 5.44 -7.71 -7.81
N HIS A 189 6.25 -8.02 -6.81
CA HIS A 189 7.41 -7.20 -6.47
C HIS A 189 8.43 -7.14 -7.61
N LYS A 190 8.72 -8.26 -8.28
CA LYS A 190 9.65 -8.27 -9.43
C LYS A 190 9.12 -7.50 -10.62
N SER A 191 7.84 -7.64 -10.94
CA SER A 191 7.18 -6.87 -11.99
C SER A 191 7.28 -5.36 -11.73
N LEU A 192 6.97 -4.94 -10.50
CA LEU A 192 7.06 -3.55 -10.08
C LEU A 192 8.50 -3.02 -10.21
N MET A 193 9.48 -3.74 -9.66
CA MET A 193 10.86 -3.29 -9.59
C MET A 193 11.60 -3.33 -10.93
N LEU A 194 11.32 -4.31 -11.80
CA LEU A 194 12.10 -4.55 -13.02
C LEU A 194 11.43 -4.03 -14.30
N ALA A 195 10.13 -3.77 -14.27
CA ALA A 195 9.42 -3.28 -15.45
C ALA A 195 8.74 -1.94 -15.16
N LYS A 196 7.85 -1.88 -14.17
CA LYS A 196 6.97 -0.72 -13.98
C LYS A 196 7.72 0.53 -13.51
N LEU A 197 8.55 0.39 -12.47
CA LEU A 197 9.37 1.49 -11.97
C LEU A 197 10.35 2.02 -13.04
N PRO A 198 11.13 1.17 -13.75
CA PRO A 198 11.99 1.64 -14.83
C PRO A 198 11.24 2.35 -15.96
N THR A 199 10.10 1.81 -16.41
CA THR A 199 9.29 2.43 -17.47
C THR A 199 8.79 3.81 -17.05
N LEU A 200 8.18 3.92 -15.86
CA LEU A 200 7.72 5.20 -15.34
C LEU A 200 8.88 6.17 -15.12
N PHE A 201 10.03 5.70 -14.65
CA PHE A 201 11.21 6.53 -14.46
C PHE A 201 11.74 7.13 -15.77
N LEU A 202 11.79 6.33 -16.83
CA LEU A 202 12.31 6.71 -18.15
C LEU A 202 11.32 7.54 -18.97
N ASP A 203 10.01 7.38 -18.74
CA ASP A 203 8.98 8.13 -19.45
C ASP A 203 8.90 9.59 -18.99
N ARG A 204 9.64 10.47 -19.67
CA ARG A 204 9.63 11.91 -19.42
C ARG A 204 8.31 12.60 -19.78
N GLN A 205 7.42 11.93 -20.50
CA GLN A 205 6.12 12.45 -20.91
C GLN A 205 4.97 11.90 -20.07
N ALA A 206 5.28 11.14 -19.01
CA ALA A 206 4.30 10.64 -18.06
C ALA A 206 3.38 11.78 -17.59
N THR A 207 2.08 11.60 -17.82
CA THR A 207 1.07 12.59 -17.48
C THR A 207 0.99 12.74 -15.95
N ARG A 208 0.61 13.92 -15.49
CA ARG A 208 0.30 14.17 -14.08
C ARG A 208 -1.21 14.05 -13.86
N LEU A 209 -1.60 13.73 -12.64
CA LEU A 209 -2.99 13.85 -12.22
C LEU A 209 -3.46 15.30 -12.34
N VAL A 210 -4.75 15.49 -12.60
CA VAL A 210 -5.40 16.81 -12.62
C VAL A 210 -6.22 17.08 -11.36
N THR A 211 -6.60 16.02 -10.65
CA THR A 211 -7.40 16.03 -9.42
C THR A 211 -6.78 15.05 -8.44
N TRP A 212 -6.90 15.31 -7.14
CA TRP A 212 -6.40 14.37 -6.14
C TRP A 212 -7.27 13.10 -6.05
N PRO A 213 -6.67 11.93 -5.78
CA PRO A 213 -7.42 10.68 -5.63
C PRO A 213 -8.53 10.70 -4.57
N ASP A 214 -8.31 11.41 -3.46
CA ASP A 214 -9.32 11.57 -2.40
C ASP A 214 -10.47 12.52 -2.77
N GLU A 215 -10.32 13.29 -3.84
CA GLU A 215 -11.35 14.17 -4.40
C GLU A 215 -12.12 13.50 -5.54
N ASP A 216 -11.43 12.72 -6.39
CA ASP A 216 -12.05 11.86 -7.40
C ASP A 216 -11.27 10.55 -7.55
N SER A 217 -11.82 9.45 -7.03
CA SER A 217 -11.18 8.14 -7.09
C SER A 217 -11.08 7.58 -8.51
N ARG A 218 -11.87 8.10 -9.47
CA ARG A 218 -11.84 7.68 -10.88
C ARG A 218 -10.58 8.15 -11.61
N VAL A 219 -9.74 8.98 -10.99
CA VAL A 219 -8.43 9.33 -11.56
C VAL A 219 -7.53 8.12 -11.80
N TYR A 220 -7.79 7.01 -11.09
CA TYR A 220 -7.15 5.71 -11.29
C TYR A 220 -8.04 4.67 -11.99
N ALA A 221 -9.24 5.05 -12.40
CA ALA A 221 -10.09 4.24 -13.27
C ALA A 221 -9.63 4.43 -14.72
N THR A 222 -8.54 3.78 -15.10
CA THR A 222 -8.15 3.61 -16.51
C THR A 222 -7.19 2.43 -16.65
#